data_AF-A0A9E3UY96-F1
#
_entry.id   AF-A0A9E3UY96-F1
#
_cell.length_a   1.000
_cell.length_b   1.000
_cell.length_c   1.000
_cell.angle_alpha   90.00
_cell.angle_beta   90.00
_cell.angle_gamma   90.00
#
_symmetry.space_group_name_H-M   'P 1'
#
loop_
_entity.id
_entity.type
_entity.pdbx_description
1 polymer ?
#
loop_
_entity_poly.entity_id
_entity_poly.type
_entity_poly.pdbx_seq_one_letter_code
_entity_poly.pdbx_strand_id
1 'polypeptide(L)'
;MATETANPADGGCLATAVRELALEAHAVLLNGDTPPGSVRRVLRRIGQLQERVHGLPSIRRWLENLRQQVEEVPGGQREWVESGSSV
;
A
#
# COMPACT_ATOMS: atom_id res chain seq x y z
N MET A 1 -19.54 -26.95 -25.54
CA MET A 1 -19.35 -25.48 -25.41
C MET A 1 -19.08 -25.21 -23.94
N ALA A 2 -17.81 -25.05 -23.56
CA ALA A 2 -17.46 -24.78 -22.16
C ALA A 2 -17.47 -23.26 -21.96
N THR A 3 -18.46 -22.78 -21.21
CA THR A 3 -18.52 -21.41 -20.72
C THR A 3 -17.31 -21.14 -19.85
N GLU A 4 -16.43 -20.27 -20.33
CA GLU A 4 -15.31 -19.70 -19.58
C GLU A 4 -15.88 -18.95 -18.38
N THR A 5 -15.90 -19.61 -17.22
CA THR A 5 -16.27 -19.01 -15.95
C THR A 5 -15.16 -18.04 -15.56
N ALA A 6 -15.38 -16.75 -15.84
CA ALA A 6 -14.60 -15.67 -15.26
C ALA A 6 -14.53 -15.88 -13.73
N ASN A 7 -13.35 -16.22 -13.23
CA ASN A 7 -13.13 -16.47 -11.82
C ASN A 7 -13.33 -15.13 -11.07
N PRO A 8 -14.32 -15.00 -10.17
CA PRO A 8 -14.56 -13.74 -9.45
C PRO A 8 -13.39 -13.35 -8.51
N ALA A 9 -12.46 -14.27 -8.30
CA ALA A 9 -11.21 -14.05 -7.58
C ALA A 9 -10.33 -12.96 -8.23
N ASP A 10 -10.35 -12.76 -9.55
CA ASP A 10 -9.35 -11.90 -10.20
C ASP A 10 -9.70 -10.40 -10.16
N GLY A 11 -10.98 -10.05 -10.45
CA GLY A 11 -11.50 -8.68 -10.32
C GLY A 11 -11.88 -8.29 -8.88
N GLY A 12 -12.33 -9.26 -8.07
CA GLY A 12 -12.57 -9.07 -6.64
C GLY A 12 -11.28 -8.88 -5.83
N CYS A 13 -10.16 -9.47 -6.28
CA CYS A 13 -8.86 -9.35 -5.62
C CYS A 13 -8.36 -7.91 -5.56
N LEU A 14 -8.48 -7.15 -6.65
CA LEU A 14 -7.92 -5.80 -6.70
C LEU A 14 -8.71 -4.82 -5.82
N ALA A 15 -10.04 -4.81 -5.97
CA ALA A 15 -10.89 -3.93 -5.18
C ALA A 15 -10.78 -4.25 -3.67
N THR A 16 -10.71 -5.53 -3.33
CA THR A 16 -10.49 -5.98 -1.94
C THR A 16 -9.12 -5.56 -1.45
N ALA A 17 -8.06 -5.77 -2.23
CA ALA A 17 -6.70 -5.39 -1.84
C ALA A 17 -6.53 -3.86 -1.68
N VAL A 18 -7.18 -3.07 -2.54
CA VAL A 18 -7.22 -1.60 -2.41
C VAL A 18 -7.99 -1.19 -1.15
N ARG A 19 -9.11 -1.83 -0.85
CA ARG A 19 -9.90 -1.56 0.36
C ARG A 19 -9.13 -1.91 1.64
N GLU A 20 -8.49 -3.08 1.69
CA GLU A 20 -7.66 -3.49 2.81
C GLU A 20 -6.48 -2.53 3.00
N LEU A 21 -5.81 -2.15 1.91
CA LEU A 21 -4.73 -1.17 1.95
C LEU A 21 -5.23 0.18 2.51
N ALA A 22 -6.41 0.63 2.09
CA ALA A 22 -6.98 1.88 2.59
C ALA A 22 -7.20 1.82 4.11
N LEU A 23 -7.68 0.69 4.64
CA LEU A 23 -7.89 0.49 6.07
C LEU A 23 -6.56 0.48 6.83
N GLU A 24 -5.54 -0.22 6.33
CA GLU A 24 -4.21 -0.23 6.94
C GLU A 24 -3.56 1.15 6.92
N ALA A 25 -3.59 1.84 5.78
CA ALA A 25 -3.02 3.17 5.66
C ALA A 25 -3.76 4.18 6.54
N HIS A 26 -5.08 4.07 6.67
CA HIS A 26 -5.85 4.90 7.59
C HIS A 26 -5.46 4.64 9.05
N ALA A 27 -5.23 3.39 9.43
CA ALA A 27 -4.72 3.07 10.77
C ALA A 27 -3.32 3.67 10.99
N VAL A 28 -2.45 3.65 9.98
CA VAL A 28 -1.11 4.25 10.05
C VAL A 28 -1.17 5.78 10.19
N LEU A 29 -2.06 6.43 9.44
CA LEU A 29 -2.20 7.89 9.41
C LEU A 29 -2.87 8.45 10.68
N LEU A 30 -3.84 7.71 11.25
CA LEU A 30 -4.55 8.13 12.47
C LEU A 30 -3.78 7.81 13.75
N ASN A 31 -3.00 6.73 13.79
CA ASN A 31 -2.26 6.37 14.99
C ASN A 31 -0.89 7.04 14.97
N GLY A 32 -0.71 8.06 15.81
CA GLY A 32 0.57 8.75 15.98
C GLY A 32 1.70 7.88 16.54
N ASP A 33 1.36 6.71 17.11
CA ASP A 33 2.31 5.68 17.59
C ASP A 33 2.30 4.44 16.67
N THR A 34 2.32 4.67 15.35
CA THR A 34 2.37 3.56 14.40
C THR A 34 3.77 2.94 14.37
N PRO A 35 3.92 1.62 14.54
CA PRO A 35 5.22 0.99 14.50
C PRO A 35 5.85 1.12 13.10
N PRO A 36 7.17 1.35 12.99
CA PRO A 36 7.87 1.55 11.71
C PRO A 36 7.67 0.39 10.72
N GLY A 37 7.46 -0.83 11.23
CA GLY A 37 7.15 -2.01 10.43
C GLY A 37 5.80 -1.94 9.70
N SER A 38 4.80 -1.28 10.28
CA SER A 38 3.48 -1.09 9.66
C SER A 38 3.54 -0.09 8.52
N VAL A 39 4.26 1.03 8.70
CA VAL A 39 4.49 2.01 7.64
C VAL A 39 5.16 1.35 6.43
N ARG A 40 6.22 0.57 6.66
CA ARG A 40 6.92 -0.16 5.57
C ARG A 40 6.04 -1.21 4.89
N ARG A 41 5.20 -1.92 5.64
CA ARG A 41 4.26 -2.88 5.06
C ARG A 41 3.27 -2.19 4.12
N VAL A 42 2.70 -1.06 4.54
CA VAL A 42 1.76 -0.27 3.74
C VAL A 42 2.44 0.25 2.48
N LEU A 43 3.63 0.85 2.58
CA LEU A 43 4.40 1.33 1.42
C LEU A 43 4.70 0.20 0.42
N ARG A 44 5.08 -0.99 0.90
CA ARG A 44 5.30 -2.16 0.04
C ARG A 44 4.01 -2.60 -0.67
N ARG A 45 2.88 -2.67 0.04
CA ARG A 45 1.57 -3.03 -0.57
C ARG A 45 1.14 -1.99 -1.61
N ILE A 46 1.40 -0.70 -1.38
CA ILE A 46 1.14 0.36 -2.36
C ILE A 46 1.90 0.09 -3.66
N GLY A 47 3.21 -0.17 -3.58
CA GLY A 47 4.03 -0.49 -4.75
C GLY A 47 3.50 -1.69 -5.54
N GLN A 48 3.19 -2.79 -4.84
CA GLN A 48 2.61 -3.98 -5.48
C GLN A 48 1.26 -3.69 -6.16
N LEU A 49 0.43 -2.85 -5.56
CA LEU A 49 -0.85 -2.47 -6.16
C LEU A 49 -0.65 -1.52 -7.36
N GLN A 50 0.32 -0.61 -7.32
CA GLN A 50 0.65 0.26 -8.46
C GLN A 50 1.03 -0.55 -9.71
N GLU A 51 1.79 -1.63 -9.53
CA GLU A 51 2.14 -2.58 -10.61
C GLU A 51 0.95 -3.42 -11.10
N ARG A 52 -0.16 -3.48 -10.36
CA ARG A 52 -1.37 -4.21 -10.77
C ARG A 52 -2.44 -3.32 -11.40
N VAL A 53 -2.43 -2.00 -11.13
CA VAL A 53 -3.47 -1.05 -11.56
C VAL A 53 -3.16 -0.33 -12.88
N HIS A 54 -2.36 -0.92 -13.79
CA HIS A 54 -1.90 -0.28 -15.03
C HIS A 54 -3.02 0.31 -15.91
N GLY A 55 -4.23 -0.25 -15.87
CA GLY A 55 -5.40 0.25 -16.60
C GLY A 55 -6.30 1.24 -15.85
N LEU A 56 -5.96 1.61 -14.61
CA LEU A 56 -6.84 2.37 -13.71
C LEU A 56 -6.12 3.63 -13.19
N PRO A 57 -6.03 4.70 -14.02
CA PRO A 57 -5.24 5.89 -13.70
C PRO A 57 -5.70 6.59 -12.40
N SER A 58 -7.00 6.56 -12.12
CA SER A 58 -7.56 7.12 -10.88
C SER A 58 -7.06 6.39 -9.64
N ILE A 59 -6.98 5.05 -9.68
CA ILE A 59 -6.47 4.25 -8.55
C ILE A 59 -4.97 4.45 -8.42
N ARG A 60 -4.23 4.48 -9.55
CA ARG A 60 -2.79 4.75 -9.54
C ARG A 60 -2.46 6.09 -8.87
N ARG A 61 -3.21 7.15 -9.21
CA ARG A 61 -3.06 8.48 -8.62
C ARG A 61 -3.41 8.48 -7.14
N TRP A 62 -4.49 7.79 -6.76
CA TRP A 62 -4.88 7.63 -5.36
C TRP A 62 -3.79 6.92 -4.55
N LEU A 63 -3.21 5.84 -5.08
CA LEU A 63 -2.10 5.11 -4.46
C LEU A 63 -0.84 5.97 -4.30
N GLU A 64 -0.53 6.81 -5.29
CA GLU A 64 0.60 7.74 -5.22
C GLU A 64 0.40 8.80 -4.14
N ASN A 65 -0.81 9.35 -4.03
CA ASN A 65 -1.16 10.30 -2.98
C ASN A 65 -1.17 9.66 -1.58
N LEU A 66 -1.62 8.40 -1.49
CA LEU A 66 -1.59 7.63 -0.24
C LEU A 66 -0.15 7.36 0.20
N ARG A 67 0.73 7.03 -0.75
CA ARG A 67 2.15 6.82 -0.49
C ARG A 67 2.79 8.04 0.14
N GLN A 68 2.60 9.23 -0.45
CA GLN A 68 3.17 10.47 0.08
C GLN A 68 2.72 10.72 1.51
N GLN A 69 1.42 10.63 1.80
CA GLN A 69 0.89 10.80 3.16
C GLN A 69 1.50 9.81 4.15
N VAL A 70 1.69 8.55 3.76
CA VAL A 70 2.30 7.52 4.61
C VAL A 70 3.80 7.76 4.81
N GLU A 71 4.52 8.29 3.82
CA GLU A 71 5.94 8.68 3.94
C GLU A 71 6.13 9.90 4.85
N GLU A 72 5.12 10.78 4.95
CA GLU A 72 5.12 11.93 5.85
C GLU A 72 4.87 11.55 7.33
N VAL A 73 4.46 10.32 7.63
CA VAL A 73 4.24 9.87 9.01
C VAL A 73 5.59 9.76 9.75
N PRO A 74 5.78 10.49 10.87
CA PRO A 74 7.07 10.61 11.56
C PRO A 74 7.60 9.31 12.20
N GLY A 75 6.85 8.21 12.15
CA GLY A 75 7.26 6.88 12.60
C GLY A 75 8.05 6.05 11.57
N GLY A 76 7.99 6.38 10.27
CA GLY A 76 8.62 5.59 9.22
C GLY A 76 10.11 5.87 9.00
N GLN A 77 10.55 7.10 9.27
CA GLN A 77 11.92 7.56 8.95
C GLN A 77 12.97 7.22 10.02
N ARG A 78 12.58 7.00 11.28
CA ARG A 78 13.55 6.79 12.37
C ARG A 78 14.44 5.58 12.17
N GLU A 79 13.95 4.52 11.52
CA GLU A 79 14.74 3.30 11.30
C GLU A 79 15.60 3.31 10.02
N TRP A 80 15.42 4.30 9.13
CA TRP A 80 16.27 4.41 7.92
C TRP A 80 17.65 5.02 8.21
N VAL A 81 17.79 5.76 9.31
CA VAL A 81 19.06 6.42 9.68
C VAL A 81 20.02 5.46 10.42
N GLU A 82 19.55 4.33 10.95
CA GLU A 82 20.40 3.37 11.69
C GLU A 82 20.97 2.21 10.85
N SER A 83 20.68 2.12 9.55
CA SER A 83 21.28 1.09 8.67
C SER A 83 22.28 1.65 7.64
N GLY A 84 22.74 2.89 7.84
CA GLY A 84 23.77 3.53 7.03
C GLY A 84 25.12 3.62 7.73
N SER A 85 25.92 2.54 7.64
CA SER A 85 27.38 2.54 7.77
C SER A 85 28.02 2.82 9.14
N SER A 86 28.25 1.74 9.90
CA SER A 86 29.49 1.54 10.65
C SER A 86 29.97 0.12 10.38
N VAL A 87 30.86 -0.04 9.39
CA VAL A 87 32.18 -0.72 9.44
C VAL A 87 32.82 -0.69 8.06
#